data_AF-A0AAD7DC84-F1
#
_entry.id   AF-A0AAD7DC84-F1
#
_cell.length_a   1.000
_cell.length_b   1.000
_cell.length_c   1.000
_cell.angle_alpha   90.00
_cell.angle_beta   90.00
_cell.angle_gamma   90.00
#
_symmetry.space_group_name_H-M   'P 1'
#
loop_
_entity.id
_entity.type
_entity.pdbx_description
1 polymer ?
#
loop_
_entity_poly.entity_id
_entity_poly.type
_entity_poly.pdbx_seq_one_letter_code
_entity_poly.pdbx_strand_id
1 'polypeptide(L)'
;LSDFHLSSTEWAILGNLRDILMAFKDATLYFSRDSATLATVIPSMDKLDTMLATAIITKPDGEKLVFTASVKVALVYAKTTLNRYYAKAADSLIYRNAVLLHPRYKVGYLRENDWEEADIDSA
;
A
#
# COMPACT_ATOMS: atom_id res chain seq x y z
N LEU A 1 25.21 23.02 -18.38
CA LEU A 1 24.17 22.00 -18.66
C LEU A 1 24.67 20.57 -18.37
N SER A 2 25.98 20.29 -18.51
CA SER A 2 26.61 19.02 -18.10
C SER A 2 26.45 18.68 -16.61
N ASP A 3 26.36 19.68 -15.74
CA ASP A 3 26.37 19.49 -14.28
C ASP A 3 25.05 18.94 -13.72
N PHE A 4 24.02 18.81 -14.55
CA PHE A 4 22.71 18.23 -14.20
C PHE A 4 22.48 16.84 -14.83
N HIS A 5 23.49 16.25 -15.47
CA HIS A 5 23.36 14.91 -16.02
C HIS A 5 23.38 13.87 -14.90
N LEU A 6 22.28 13.13 -14.79
CA LEU A 6 22.18 12.00 -13.89
C LEU A 6 23.07 10.85 -14.39
N SER A 7 23.77 10.24 -13.46
CA SER A 7 24.50 8.99 -13.67
C SER A 7 23.54 7.84 -13.98
N SER A 8 24.05 6.78 -14.58
CA SER A 8 23.25 5.56 -14.83
C SER A 8 22.63 4.98 -13.56
N THR A 9 23.32 5.12 -12.42
CA THR A 9 22.81 4.70 -11.10
C THR A 9 21.64 5.54 -10.64
N GLU A 10 21.71 6.86 -10.79
CA GLU A 10 20.61 7.76 -10.42
C GLU A 10 19.40 7.56 -11.33
N TRP A 11 19.61 7.31 -12.63
CA TRP A 11 18.54 6.92 -13.54
C TRP A 11 17.85 5.63 -13.10
N ALA A 12 18.61 4.62 -12.66
CA ALA A 12 18.04 3.38 -12.14
C ALA A 12 17.23 3.62 -10.84
N ILE A 13 17.71 4.48 -9.94
CA ILE A 13 16.99 4.87 -8.72
C ILE A 13 15.68 5.58 -9.08
N LEU A 14 15.69 6.51 -10.04
CA LEU A 14 14.48 7.21 -10.48
C LEU A 14 13.46 6.26 -11.12
N GLY A 15 13.90 5.31 -11.94
CA GLY A 15 13.02 4.28 -12.50
C GLY A 15 12.33 3.47 -11.40
N ASN A 16 13.11 2.98 -10.44
CA ASN A 16 12.61 2.26 -9.28
C ASN A 16 11.59 3.08 -8.47
N LEU A 17 11.90 4.34 -8.16
CA LEU A 17 11.01 5.22 -7.41
C LEU A 17 9.71 5.51 -8.17
N ARG A 18 9.79 5.79 -9.47
CA ARG A 18 8.61 6.02 -10.32
C ARG A 18 7.64 4.85 -10.25
N ASP A 19 8.15 3.63 -10.37
CA ASP A 19 7.32 2.43 -10.44
C ASP A 19 6.62 2.17 -9.09
N ILE A 20 7.33 2.36 -7.97
CA ILE A 20 6.74 2.27 -6.61
C ILE A 20 5.69 3.36 -6.39
N LEU A 21 6.03 4.62 -6.73
CA LEU A 21 5.17 5.78 -6.49
C LEU A 21 3.91 5.77 -7.36
N MET A 22 3.90 5.03 -8.48
CA MET A 22 2.71 4.90 -9.32
C MET A 22 1.53 4.32 -8.54
N ALA A 23 1.75 3.28 -7.73
CA ALA A 23 0.69 2.68 -6.93
C ALA A 23 0.12 3.64 -5.87
N PHE A 24 0.98 4.47 -5.26
CA PHE A 24 0.54 5.50 -4.32
C PHE A 24 -0.25 6.60 -5.03
N LYS A 25 0.21 7.03 -6.22
CA LYS A 25 -0.52 7.99 -7.05
C LYS A 25 -1.90 7.46 -7.41
N ASP A 26 -2.00 6.20 -7.82
CA ASP A 26 -3.29 5.57 -8.16
C ASP A 26 -4.23 5.53 -6.97
N ALA A 27 -3.71 5.18 -5.77
CA ALA A 27 -4.49 5.25 -4.53
C ALA A 27 -4.94 6.68 -4.22
N THR A 28 -4.05 7.67 -4.30
CA THR A 28 -4.39 9.08 -4.07
C THR A 28 -5.46 9.56 -5.04
N LEU A 29 -5.33 9.26 -6.34
CA LEU A 29 -6.31 9.63 -7.35
C LEU A 29 -7.65 8.92 -7.14
N TYR A 30 -7.64 7.67 -6.67
CA TYR A 30 -8.86 6.96 -6.32
C TYR A 30 -9.60 7.65 -5.17
N PHE A 31 -8.90 7.98 -4.08
CA PHE A 31 -9.50 8.66 -2.91
C PHE A 31 -9.81 10.15 -3.13
N SER A 32 -9.34 10.74 -4.22
CA SER A 32 -9.71 12.10 -4.63
C SER A 32 -11.05 12.17 -5.36
N ARG A 33 -11.71 11.02 -5.61
CA ARG A 33 -13.02 10.95 -6.27
C ARG A 33 -14.15 11.05 -5.26
N ASP A 34 -15.26 11.63 -5.65
CA ASP A 34 -16.49 11.68 -4.83
C ASP A 34 -17.07 10.28 -4.55
N SER A 35 -16.73 9.30 -5.37
CA SER A 35 -17.18 7.91 -5.22
C SER A 35 -16.37 7.09 -4.22
N ALA A 36 -15.26 7.61 -3.69
CA ALA A 36 -14.43 6.88 -2.74
C ALA A 36 -15.15 6.76 -1.39
N THR A 37 -15.14 5.57 -0.80
CA THR A 37 -15.84 5.31 0.46
C THR A 37 -14.87 4.84 1.54
N LEU A 38 -15.22 5.08 2.81
CA LEU A 38 -14.43 4.61 3.96
C LEU A 38 -14.21 3.09 3.93
N ALA A 39 -15.18 2.34 3.40
CA ALA A 39 -15.11 0.89 3.23
C ALA A 39 -13.95 0.42 2.33
N THR A 40 -13.40 1.31 1.50
CA THR A 40 -12.31 0.97 0.57
C THR A 40 -10.93 1.35 1.09
N VAL A 41 -10.84 2.04 2.23
CA VAL A 41 -9.57 2.51 2.81
C VAL A 41 -8.71 1.33 3.24
N ILE A 42 -9.21 0.46 4.14
CA ILE A 42 -8.49 -0.73 4.62
C ILE A 42 -8.06 -1.62 3.43
N PRO A 43 -8.96 -2.00 2.50
CA PRO A 43 -8.55 -2.78 1.33
C PRO A 43 -7.53 -2.13 0.41
N SER A 44 -7.51 -0.81 0.32
CA SER A 44 -6.48 -0.10 -0.45
C SER A 44 -5.14 -0.12 0.27
N MET A 45 -5.14 -0.02 1.61
CA MET A 45 -3.93 -0.17 2.41
C MET A 45 -3.36 -1.58 2.32
N ASP A 46 -4.20 -2.63 2.35
CA ASP A 46 -3.75 -4.03 2.19
C ASP A 46 -3.06 -4.27 0.85
N LYS A 47 -3.60 -3.69 -0.24
CA LYS A 47 -2.97 -3.74 -1.56
C LYS A 47 -1.63 -3.02 -1.60
N LEU A 48 -1.55 -1.83 -1.01
CA LEU A 48 -0.29 -1.08 -0.92
C LEU A 48 0.74 -1.82 -0.07
N ASP A 49 0.30 -2.44 1.03
CA ASP A 49 1.17 -3.21 1.93
C ASP A 49 1.74 -4.44 1.24
N THR A 50 0.88 -5.19 0.55
CA THR A 50 1.28 -6.34 -0.28
C THR A 50 2.25 -5.89 -1.35
N MET A 51 1.96 -4.79 -2.06
CA MET A 51 2.85 -4.27 -3.10
C MET A 51 4.22 -3.85 -2.54
N LEU A 52 4.28 -3.19 -1.39
CA LEU A 52 5.55 -2.85 -0.74
C LEU A 52 6.32 -4.10 -0.32
N ALA A 53 5.64 -5.10 0.25
CA ALA A 53 6.24 -6.36 0.65
C ALA A 53 6.76 -7.15 -0.56
N THR A 54 5.98 -7.24 -1.64
CA THR A 54 6.37 -7.93 -2.88
C THR A 54 7.45 -7.16 -3.63
N ALA A 55 7.40 -5.82 -3.68
CA ALA A 55 8.45 -5.03 -4.32
C ALA A 55 9.80 -5.32 -3.68
N ILE A 56 9.88 -5.38 -2.35
CA ILE A 56 11.10 -5.79 -1.63
C ILE A 56 11.65 -7.14 -2.14
N ILE A 57 10.79 -8.01 -2.72
CA ILE A 57 11.07 -9.40 -3.09
C ILE A 57 11.21 -9.62 -4.62
N THR A 58 10.45 -8.94 -5.53
CA THR A 58 10.36 -9.28 -6.98
C THR A 58 9.82 -8.14 -7.89
N LYS A 59 10.15 -8.12 -9.20
CA LYS A 59 9.49 -7.30 -10.24
C LYS A 59 8.20 -7.92 -10.80
N PRO A 60 7.36 -7.12 -11.49
CA PRO A 60 6.24 -7.60 -12.30
C PRO A 60 6.62 -8.54 -13.45
N ASP A 61 7.85 -8.50 -13.96
CA ASP A 61 8.34 -9.31 -15.09
C ASP A 61 9.03 -10.63 -14.67
N GLY A 62 8.98 -10.97 -13.37
CA GLY A 62 9.61 -12.18 -12.82
C GLY A 62 11.12 -12.06 -12.59
N GLU A 63 11.75 -10.96 -12.99
CA GLU A 63 13.14 -10.68 -12.61
C GLU A 63 13.21 -10.13 -11.18
N LYS A 64 14.27 -10.49 -10.44
CA LYS A 64 14.46 -9.94 -9.09
C LYS A 64 14.82 -8.47 -9.22
N LEU A 65 13.96 -7.56 -8.76
CA LEU A 65 14.26 -6.13 -8.68
C LEU A 65 15.54 -5.96 -7.86
N VAL A 66 16.65 -5.62 -8.52
CA VAL A 66 17.87 -5.21 -7.82
C VAL A 66 17.67 -3.75 -7.43
N PHE A 67 16.81 -3.53 -6.43
CA PHE A 67 16.74 -2.24 -5.77
C PHE A 67 18.11 -1.91 -5.19
N THR A 68 18.53 -0.66 -5.38
CA THR A 68 19.68 -0.13 -4.66
C THR A 68 19.42 -0.22 -3.16
N ALA A 69 20.48 -0.30 -2.36
CA ALA A 69 20.35 -0.35 -0.90
C ALA A 69 19.51 0.82 -0.35
N SER A 70 19.69 2.02 -0.93
CA SER A 70 18.90 3.21 -0.58
C SER A 70 17.40 3.04 -0.81
N VAL A 71 16.98 2.46 -1.94
CA VAL A 71 15.56 2.25 -2.24
C VAL A 71 14.95 1.18 -1.33
N LYS A 72 15.70 0.10 -1.01
CA LYS A 72 15.23 -0.92 -0.06
C LYS A 72 14.95 -0.31 1.32
N VAL A 73 15.87 0.52 1.81
CA VAL A 73 15.69 1.22 3.09
C VAL A 73 14.47 2.14 3.03
N ALA A 74 14.30 2.90 1.95
CA ALA A 74 13.11 3.74 1.76
C ALA A 74 11.80 2.93 1.76
N LEU A 75 11.78 1.77 1.12
CA LEU A 75 10.62 0.87 1.10
C LEU A 75 10.25 0.35 2.50
N VAL A 76 11.26 -0.01 3.32
CA VAL A 76 11.02 -0.40 4.72
C VAL A 76 10.36 0.73 5.48
N TYR A 77 10.88 1.96 5.38
CA TYR A 77 10.27 3.12 6.03
C TYR A 77 8.86 3.43 5.50
N ALA A 78 8.62 3.27 4.20
CA ALA A 78 7.29 3.44 3.62
C ALA A 78 6.30 2.43 4.19
N LYS A 79 6.68 1.15 4.29
CA LYS A 79 5.84 0.09 4.89
C LYS A 79 5.59 0.35 6.38
N THR A 80 6.62 0.69 7.15
CA THR A 80 6.45 1.05 8.58
C THR A 80 5.49 2.23 8.74
N THR A 81 5.58 3.23 7.86
CA THR A 81 4.67 4.38 7.88
C THR A 81 3.24 3.97 7.54
N LEU A 82 3.03 3.15 6.50
CA LEU A 82 1.73 2.63 6.11
C LEU A 82 1.09 1.84 7.27
N ASN A 83 1.85 0.92 7.88
CA ASN A 83 1.39 0.09 9.00
C ASN A 83 0.92 0.93 10.19
N ARG A 84 1.56 2.06 10.47
CA ARG A 84 1.14 2.97 11.54
C ARG A 84 -0.25 3.56 11.28
N TYR A 85 -0.56 3.93 10.04
CA TYR A 85 -1.89 4.40 9.69
C TYR A 85 -2.90 3.24 9.60
N TYR A 86 -2.45 2.06 9.17
CA TYR A 86 -3.28 0.87 9.10
C TYR A 86 -3.81 0.52 10.49
N ALA A 87 -2.93 0.46 11.49
CA ALA A 87 -3.30 0.20 12.88
C ALA A 87 -4.37 1.18 13.39
N LYS A 88 -4.27 2.46 13.04
CA LYS A 88 -5.27 3.48 13.40
C LYS A 88 -6.60 3.29 12.69
N ALA A 89 -6.58 2.91 11.42
CA ALA A 89 -7.80 2.63 10.65
C ALA A 89 -8.48 1.36 11.18
N ALA A 90 -7.71 0.32 11.48
CA ALA A 90 -8.24 -0.95 11.97
C ALA A 90 -8.83 -0.86 13.38
N ASP A 91 -8.20 -0.06 14.27
CA ASP A 91 -8.73 0.21 15.61
C ASP A 91 -10.07 0.99 15.57
N SER A 92 -10.29 1.80 14.53
CA SER A 92 -11.49 2.61 14.39
C SER A 92 -12.72 1.80 13.97
N LEU A 93 -13.73 1.78 14.85
CA LEU A 93 -15.05 1.20 14.56
C LEU A 93 -15.68 1.73 13.27
N ILE A 94 -15.45 3.01 12.93
CA ILE A 94 -16.03 3.61 11.72
C ILE A 94 -15.52 2.91 10.45
N TYR A 95 -14.22 2.65 10.37
CA TYR A 95 -13.63 2.00 9.21
C TYR A 95 -13.99 0.51 9.17
N ARG A 96 -13.97 -0.17 10.32
CA ARG A 96 -14.42 -1.57 10.44
C ARG A 96 -15.87 -1.75 9.96
N ASN A 97 -16.78 -0.94 10.49
CA ASN A 97 -18.21 -1.03 10.16
C ASN A 97 -18.45 -0.68 8.70
N ALA A 98 -17.70 0.26 8.13
CA ALA A 98 -17.77 0.56 6.72
C ALA A 98 -17.39 -0.65 5.85
N VAL A 99 -16.32 -1.38 6.19
CA VAL A 99 -15.92 -2.62 5.48
C VAL A 99 -16.97 -3.72 5.68
N LEU A 100 -17.45 -3.91 6.92
CA LEU A 100 -18.44 -4.93 7.27
C LEU A 100 -19.78 -4.73 6.54
N LEU A 101 -20.26 -3.48 6.45
CA LEU A 101 -21.51 -3.14 5.77
C LEU A 101 -21.39 -3.11 4.24
N HIS A 102 -20.17 -3.17 3.70
CA HIS A 102 -19.95 -3.12 2.27
C HIS A 102 -20.42 -4.40 1.58
N PRO A 103 -21.33 -4.36 0.59
CA PRO A 103 -21.95 -5.55 -0.01
C PRO A 103 -20.98 -6.58 -0.59
N ARG A 104 -19.78 -6.14 -1.00
CA ARG A 104 -18.74 -6.98 -1.58
C ARG A 104 -17.78 -7.59 -0.55
N TYR A 105 -17.53 -6.91 0.58
CA TYR A 105 -16.49 -7.32 1.54
C TYR A 105 -17.10 -8.17 2.65
N LYS A 106 -17.97 -7.54 3.45
CA LYS A 106 -18.64 -8.17 4.60
C LYS A 106 -17.65 -8.86 5.53
N VAL A 107 -18.14 -9.82 6.31
CA VAL A 107 -17.32 -10.67 7.19
C VAL A 107 -16.30 -11.49 6.40
N GLY A 108 -16.62 -11.87 5.16
CA GLY A 108 -15.74 -12.70 4.32
C GLY A 108 -14.38 -12.05 4.09
N TYR A 109 -14.36 -10.76 3.76
CA TYR A 109 -13.11 -10.01 3.56
C TYR A 109 -12.24 -9.98 4.82
N LEU A 110 -12.84 -9.71 5.99
CA LEU A 110 -12.10 -9.59 7.24
C LEU A 110 -11.44 -10.93 7.61
N ARG A 111 -12.18 -12.04 7.45
CA ARG A 111 -11.66 -13.40 7.68
C ARG A 111 -10.55 -13.78 6.71
N GLU A 112 -10.67 -13.40 5.43
CA GLU A 112 -9.64 -13.65 4.41
C GLU A 112 -8.35 -12.85 4.62
N ASN A 113 -8.40 -11.79 5.42
CA ASN A 113 -7.26 -10.93 5.75
C ASN A 113 -6.84 -11.07 7.23
N ASP A 114 -7.10 -12.23 7.83
CA ASP A 114 -6.64 -12.63 9.17
C ASP A 114 -7.05 -11.70 10.33
N TRP A 115 -8.23 -11.07 10.23
CA TRP A 115 -8.77 -10.28 11.35
C TRP A 115 -9.27 -11.19 12.49
N GLU A 116 -9.07 -10.77 13.73
CA GLU A 116 -9.54 -11.50 14.91
C GLU A 116 -11.07 -11.48 14.99
N GLU A 117 -11.71 -12.61 15.35
CA GLU A 117 -13.19 -12.68 15.46
C GLU A 117 -13.73 -11.66 16.49
N ALA A 118 -12.97 -11.33 17.53
CA ALA A 118 -13.36 -10.28 18.48
C ALA A 118 -13.49 -8.90 17.82
N ASP A 119 -12.66 -8.60 16.82
CA ASP A 119 -12.72 -7.34 16.06
C ASP A 119 -13.83 -7.33 15.01
N ILE A 120 -14.27 -8.51 14.57
CA ILE A 120 -15.40 -8.71 13.66
C ILE A 120 -16.72 -8.60 14.43
N ASP A 121 -16.81 -9.20 15.61
CA ASP A 121 -18.02 -9.23 16.44
C ASP A 121 -18.32 -7.90 17.12
N SER A 122 -17.29 -7.07 17.33
CA SER A 122 -17.40 -5.75 17.96
C SER A 122 -17.66 -4.60 16.99
N ALA A 123 -17.74 -4.89 15.69
CA ALA A 123 -18.04 -3.94 14.62
C ALA A 123 -19.56 -3.78 14.41
#